data_AF-A0A1G6GAM6-F1
#
_entry.id   AF-A0A1G6GAM6-F1
#
_cell.length_a   1.000
_cell.length_b   1.000
_cell.length_c   1.000
_cell.angle_alpha   90.00
_cell.angle_beta   90.00
_cell.angle_gamma   90.00
#
_symmetry.space_group_name_H-M   'P 1'
#
loop_
_entity.id
_entity.type
_entity.pdbx_description
1 polymer ?
#
loop_
_entity_poly.entity_id
_entity_poly.type
_entity_poly.pdbx_seq_one_letter_code
_entity_poly.pdbx_strand_id
1 'polypeptide(L)'
;MKNIIYILLVSFLLLSCGMMSKKEVTDQPPRNELTKLETLFLLPYDSVMDYYDLSNDSIVNFPDLSAFTIKSLDLSYNLLETINPFFLPKGVERLNLSHNLYRGIVRIRKNTIPSLKELDISYNAVNRINICEPLFRIILSYNDLTYANFNHKNLQYLDISYNPSLSERVNFEPLWIDTIVRDGVADGKRLLGPISVSYDYSH
;
A
#
# COMPACT_ATOMS: atom_id res chain seq x y z
N MET A 1 30.68 29.58 -63.71
CA MET A 1 29.49 29.91 -64.53
C MET A 1 28.36 28.97 -64.13
N LYS A 2 27.20 29.52 -63.68
CA LYS A 2 25.84 28.89 -63.63
C LYS A 2 25.71 27.59 -62.80
N ASN A 3 24.75 27.36 -61.89
CA ASN A 3 23.38 27.86 -61.74
C ASN A 3 22.88 27.62 -60.29
N ILE A 4 21.91 28.45 -59.91
CA ILE A 4 20.97 28.36 -58.78
C ILE A 4 19.97 27.21 -59.01
N ILE A 5 19.48 26.55 -57.94
CA ILE A 5 18.06 26.12 -57.74
C ILE A 5 17.78 25.81 -56.25
N TYR A 6 16.75 26.50 -55.74
CA TYR A 6 15.83 26.38 -54.58
C TYR A 6 15.76 25.03 -53.81
N ILE A 7 15.39 24.98 -52.50
CA ILE A 7 13.99 25.04 -52.01
C ILE A 7 13.90 24.95 -50.44
N LEU A 8 12.99 25.78 -49.87
CA LEU A 8 12.21 25.74 -48.59
C LEU A 8 12.92 25.87 -47.21
N LEU A 9 12.72 27.00 -46.50
CA LEU A 9 11.67 27.27 -45.48
C LEU A 9 11.77 26.30 -44.28
N VAL A 10 11.96 26.74 -43.04
CA VAL A 10 10.98 27.54 -42.30
C VAL A 10 11.66 28.55 -41.36
N SER A 11 11.03 29.72 -41.35
CA SER A 11 11.26 30.94 -40.60
C SER A 11 11.02 30.82 -39.09
N PHE A 12 11.89 31.51 -38.34
CA PHE A 12 11.59 32.50 -37.30
C PHE A 12 10.35 32.29 -36.41
N LEU A 13 10.57 32.35 -35.09
CA LEU A 13 10.36 33.60 -34.35
C LEU A 13 10.87 33.43 -32.90
N LEU A 14 12.03 34.02 -32.63
CA LEU A 14 12.47 34.36 -31.29
C LEU A 14 11.69 35.60 -30.85
N LEU A 15 10.84 35.46 -29.84
CA LEU A 15 10.35 36.60 -29.06
C LEU A 15 11.27 36.76 -27.85
N SER A 16 11.94 37.92 -27.83
CA SER A 16 12.63 38.55 -26.71
C SER A 16 11.68 38.68 -25.50
N CYS A 17 12.06 38.93 -24.24
CA CYS A 17 13.27 39.36 -23.57
C CYS A 17 12.96 39.19 -22.07
N GLY A 18 13.97 38.91 -21.24
CA GLY A 18 13.80 38.90 -19.79
C GLY A 18 15.06 38.49 -19.07
N MET A 19 16.05 39.39 -19.00
CA MET A 19 17.18 39.26 -18.08
C MET A 19 16.68 39.37 -16.64
N MET A 20 16.84 38.34 -15.82
CA MET A 20 17.11 38.54 -14.38
C MET A 20 17.71 37.28 -13.72
N SER A 21 18.87 37.51 -13.09
CA SER A 21 19.51 36.74 -12.02
C SER A 21 19.96 35.30 -12.31
N LYS A 22 21.26 35.16 -12.57
CA LYS A 22 22.02 33.94 -12.29
C LYS A 22 21.77 33.53 -10.83
N LYS A 23 20.97 32.46 -10.61
CA LYS A 23 21.21 31.60 -9.46
C LYS A 23 22.31 30.66 -9.89
N GLU A 24 23.47 30.78 -9.26
CA GLU A 24 24.40 29.66 -9.17
C GLU A 24 23.61 28.50 -8.57
N VAL A 25 23.20 27.58 -9.45
CA VAL A 25 22.89 26.22 -9.05
C VAL A 25 24.23 25.67 -8.62
N THR A 26 24.51 25.72 -7.32
CA THR A 26 25.50 24.84 -6.74
C THR A 26 25.00 23.43 -7.02
N ASP A 27 25.47 22.84 -8.12
CA ASP A 27 25.50 21.39 -8.33
C ASP A 27 26.39 20.82 -7.23
N GLN A 28 25.85 20.74 -6.01
CA GLN A 28 26.31 19.73 -5.09
C GLN A 28 25.85 18.41 -5.71
N PRO A 29 26.77 17.46 -6.00
CA PRO A 29 26.36 16.13 -6.42
C PRO A 29 25.36 15.59 -5.40
N PRO A 30 24.34 14.83 -5.83
CA PRO A 30 23.36 14.29 -4.90
C PRO A 30 24.13 13.59 -3.78
N ARG A 31 23.82 13.99 -2.54
CA ARG A 31 24.38 13.33 -1.36
C ARG A 31 23.94 11.87 -1.50
N ASN A 32 24.91 10.96 -1.67
CA ASN A 32 24.67 9.52 -1.64
C ASN A 32 24.29 9.11 -0.20
N GLU A 33 23.19 9.64 0.32
CA GLU A 33 22.58 9.13 1.54
C GLU A 33 21.96 7.78 1.19
N LEU A 34 22.32 6.76 1.96
CA LEU A 34 21.71 5.45 1.83
C LEU A 34 20.22 5.56 2.11
N THR A 35 19.42 4.78 1.39
CA THR A 35 17.99 4.63 1.69
C THR A 35 17.80 3.96 3.06
N LYS A 36 16.57 4.00 3.60
CA LYS A 36 16.25 3.34 4.88
C LYS A 36 16.42 1.82 4.76
N LEU A 37 16.06 1.26 3.59
CA LEU A 37 16.24 -0.15 3.26
C LEU A 37 17.71 -0.52 3.11
N GLU A 38 18.52 0.30 2.44
CA GLU A 38 19.97 0.09 2.35
C GLU A 38 20.62 0.12 3.72
N THR A 39 20.21 1.06 4.58
CA THR A 39 20.68 1.15 5.97
C THR A 39 20.29 -0.08 6.78
N LEU A 40 19.08 -0.63 6.58
CA LEU A 40 18.64 -1.86 7.24
C LEU A 40 19.53 -3.05 6.88
N PHE A 41 19.89 -3.18 5.61
CA PHE A 41 20.74 -4.28 5.14
C PHE A 41 22.21 -4.18 5.58
N LEU A 42 22.63 -3.07 6.18
CA LEU A 42 23.93 -2.96 6.86
C LEU A 42 23.90 -3.51 8.29
N LEU A 43 22.71 -3.73 8.87
CA LEU A 43 22.60 -4.30 10.22
C LEU A 43 22.94 -5.81 10.19
N PRO A 44 23.44 -6.37 11.32
CA PRO A 44 23.62 -7.80 11.44
C PRO A 44 22.32 -8.57 11.18
N TYR A 45 22.43 -9.74 10.54
CA TYR A 45 21.32 -10.69 10.48
C TYR A 45 20.83 -11.04 11.90
N ASP A 46 19.54 -11.32 12.02
CA ASP A 46 18.81 -11.52 13.28
C ASP A 46 18.74 -10.31 14.21
N SER A 47 19.06 -9.10 13.72
CA SER A 47 18.77 -7.87 14.46
C SER A 47 17.29 -7.81 14.86
N VAL A 48 17.06 -7.48 16.13
CA VAL A 48 15.73 -7.43 16.75
C VAL A 48 15.33 -5.97 16.94
N MET A 49 14.18 -5.61 16.40
CA MET A 49 13.65 -4.24 16.42
C MET A 49 12.19 -4.24 16.82
N ASP A 50 11.79 -3.34 17.71
CA ASP A 50 10.38 -3.15 18.04
C ASP A 50 9.63 -2.43 16.92
N TYR A 51 10.29 -1.50 16.24
CA TYR A 51 9.76 -0.74 15.11
C TYR A 51 10.86 -0.48 14.09
N TYR A 52 10.52 -0.54 12.80
CA TYR A 52 11.39 -0.07 11.73
C TYR A 52 10.58 0.66 10.65
N ASP A 53 11.09 1.80 10.21
CA ASP A 53 10.48 2.67 9.21
C ASP A 53 11.14 2.44 7.84
N LEU A 54 10.37 1.93 6.89
CA LEU A 54 10.69 1.86 5.45
C LEU A 54 9.71 2.70 4.62
N SER A 55 8.99 3.63 5.24
CA SER A 55 8.05 4.48 4.51
C SER A 55 8.76 5.44 3.57
N ASN A 56 8.14 5.75 2.43
CA ASN A 56 8.64 6.73 1.46
C ASN A 56 10.10 6.48 1.06
N ASP A 57 10.44 5.22 0.81
CA ASP A 57 11.81 4.77 0.48
C ASP A 57 11.93 4.35 -0.98
N SER A 58 10.91 4.66 -1.79
CA SER A 58 10.81 4.34 -3.23
C SER A 58 10.91 2.84 -3.54
N ILE A 59 10.45 1.99 -2.62
CA ILE A 59 10.53 0.53 -2.74
C ILE A 59 9.50 0.04 -3.78
N VAL A 60 9.97 -0.59 -4.84
CA VAL A 60 9.13 -1.13 -5.92
C VAL A 60 8.78 -2.60 -5.71
N ASN A 61 9.76 -3.40 -5.30
CA ASN A 61 9.60 -4.82 -5.04
C ASN A 61 9.59 -5.07 -3.54
N PHE A 62 8.74 -5.99 -3.08
CA PHE A 62 8.70 -6.36 -1.67
C PHE A 62 10.08 -6.88 -1.24
N PRO A 63 10.79 -6.24 -0.30
CA PRO A 63 12.15 -6.60 0.06
C PRO A 63 12.16 -7.87 0.92
N ASP A 64 13.18 -8.72 0.79
CA ASP A 64 13.36 -9.86 1.69
C ASP A 64 13.89 -9.39 3.05
N LEU A 65 12.99 -9.32 4.03
CA LEU A 65 13.27 -8.92 5.40
C LEU A 65 13.24 -10.14 6.36
N SER A 66 13.18 -11.36 5.83
CA SER A 66 13.03 -12.60 6.61
C SER A 66 14.20 -12.86 7.57
N ALA A 67 15.35 -12.23 7.31
CA ALA A 67 16.53 -12.28 8.17
C ALA A 67 16.43 -11.41 9.44
N PHE A 68 15.40 -10.57 9.57
CA PHE A 68 15.23 -9.67 10.71
C PHE A 68 14.06 -10.09 11.60
N THR A 69 14.08 -9.65 12.86
CA THR A 69 12.91 -9.72 13.76
C THR A 69 12.40 -8.31 13.98
N ILE A 70 11.23 -7.98 13.44
CA ILE A 70 10.65 -6.63 13.50
C ILE A 70 9.20 -6.75 13.94
N LYS A 71 8.84 -6.19 15.10
CA LYS A 71 7.45 -6.28 15.60
C LYS A 71 6.50 -5.33 14.86
N SER A 72 6.94 -4.13 14.50
CA SER A 72 6.14 -3.14 13.78
C SER A 72 6.90 -2.62 12.57
N LEU A 73 6.35 -2.84 11.38
CA LEU A 73 6.99 -2.48 10.13
C LEU A 73 6.13 -1.47 9.37
N ASP A 74 6.74 -0.33 9.02
CA ASP A 74 6.12 0.65 8.14
C ASP A 74 6.71 0.55 6.72
N LEU A 75 5.88 0.19 5.75
CA LEU A 75 6.21 0.13 4.31
C LEU A 75 5.32 1.10 3.51
N SER A 76 4.71 2.08 4.16
CA SER A 76 3.79 3.02 3.51
C SER A 76 4.47 3.96 2.52
N TYR A 77 3.71 4.57 1.62
CA TYR A 77 4.23 5.54 0.64
C TYR A 77 5.35 4.96 -0.25
N ASN A 78 5.20 3.69 -0.64
CA ASN A 78 6.11 3.02 -1.57
C ASN A 78 5.36 2.69 -2.87
N LEU A 79 5.98 1.87 -3.73
CA LEU A 79 5.47 1.50 -5.04
C LEU A 79 5.15 0.00 -5.10
N LEU A 80 4.79 -0.60 -3.97
CA LEU A 80 4.56 -2.05 -3.87
C LEU A 80 3.23 -2.43 -4.53
N GLU A 81 3.29 -3.40 -5.44
CA GLU A 81 2.08 -3.98 -6.07
C GLU A 81 1.70 -5.35 -5.48
N THR A 82 2.64 -6.03 -4.81
CA THR A 82 2.47 -7.40 -4.31
C THR A 82 3.04 -7.56 -2.90
N ILE A 83 2.44 -8.46 -2.12
CA ILE A 83 2.92 -8.84 -0.79
C ILE A 83 3.54 -10.22 -0.94
N ASN A 84 4.77 -10.38 -0.46
CA ASN A 84 5.37 -11.70 -0.30
C ASN A 84 5.47 -12.04 1.20
N PRO A 85 4.56 -12.87 1.74
CA PRO A 85 4.58 -13.18 3.17
C PRO A 85 5.86 -13.88 3.65
N PHE A 86 6.57 -14.60 2.76
CA PHE A 86 7.83 -15.26 3.10
C PHE A 86 8.99 -14.27 3.30
N PHE A 87 8.83 -13.04 2.82
CA PHE A 87 9.81 -11.97 2.93
C PHE A 87 9.54 -11.04 4.10
N LEU A 88 8.45 -11.25 4.85
CA LEU A 88 8.19 -10.49 6.06
C LEU A 88 9.19 -10.85 7.17
N PRO A 89 9.53 -9.89 8.04
CA PRO A 89 10.38 -10.16 9.18
C PRO A 89 9.66 -11.08 10.18
N LYS A 90 10.46 -11.81 10.95
CA LYS A 90 9.98 -12.72 12.00
C LYS A 90 9.22 -11.91 13.06
N GLY A 91 8.09 -12.44 13.51
CA GLY A 91 7.35 -11.86 14.64
C GLY A 91 6.64 -10.54 14.38
N VAL A 92 6.40 -10.17 13.10
CA VAL A 92 5.66 -8.94 12.77
C VAL A 92 4.23 -9.00 13.32
N GLU A 93 3.89 -8.01 14.14
CA GLU A 93 2.58 -7.85 14.76
C GLU A 93 1.79 -6.70 14.12
N ARG A 94 2.47 -5.67 13.61
CA ARG A 94 1.87 -4.49 12.98
C ARG A 94 2.53 -4.22 11.64
N LEU A 95 1.72 -4.13 10.59
CA LEU A 95 2.20 -3.92 9.23
C LEU A 95 1.42 -2.78 8.57
N ASN A 96 2.12 -1.72 8.20
CA ASN A 96 1.57 -0.60 7.44
C ASN A 96 2.00 -0.70 5.97
N LEU A 97 1.02 -0.92 5.09
CA LEU A 97 1.15 -1.00 3.63
C LEU A 97 0.35 0.11 2.93
N SER A 98 -0.06 1.14 3.67
CA SER A 98 -0.86 2.23 3.11
C SER A 98 -0.11 3.00 2.02
N HIS A 99 -0.83 3.67 1.12
CA HIS A 99 -0.23 4.47 0.05
C HIS A 99 0.78 3.69 -0.80
N ASN A 100 0.34 2.56 -1.33
CA ASN A 100 1.10 1.72 -2.26
C ASN A 100 0.29 1.54 -3.55
N LEU A 101 0.61 0.53 -4.35
CA LEU A 101 -0.03 0.24 -5.62
C LEU A 101 -0.78 -1.10 -5.60
N TYR A 102 -1.21 -1.57 -4.42
CA TYR A 102 -1.95 -2.82 -4.28
C TYR A 102 -3.30 -2.73 -4.99
N ARG A 103 -3.59 -3.70 -5.86
CA ARG A 103 -4.79 -3.72 -6.70
C ARG A 103 -5.40 -5.11 -6.81
N GLY A 104 -6.68 -5.16 -7.16
CA GLY A 104 -7.37 -6.43 -7.41
C GLY A 104 -7.69 -7.19 -6.12
N ILE A 105 -7.13 -8.38 -5.93
CA ILE A 105 -7.52 -9.28 -4.83
C ILE A 105 -6.36 -9.48 -3.85
N VAL A 106 -6.59 -9.16 -2.58
CA VAL A 106 -5.68 -9.48 -1.47
C VAL A 106 -6.24 -10.67 -0.68
N ARG A 107 -5.43 -11.71 -0.50
CA ARG A 107 -5.78 -12.91 0.29
C ARG A 107 -4.72 -13.19 1.33
N ILE A 108 -5.11 -13.25 2.60
CA ILE A 108 -4.25 -13.69 3.70
C ILE A 108 -4.86 -14.97 4.28
N ARG A 109 -4.29 -16.11 3.92
CA ARG A 109 -4.73 -17.41 4.44
C ARG A 109 -4.32 -17.54 5.91
N LYS A 110 -5.03 -18.39 6.66
CA LYS A 110 -4.70 -18.68 8.05
C LYS A 110 -3.27 -19.23 8.17
N ASN A 111 -2.54 -18.84 9.21
CA ASN A 111 -1.16 -19.23 9.48
C ASN A 111 -0.14 -18.75 8.43
N THR A 112 -0.49 -17.76 7.60
CA THR A 112 0.45 -17.17 6.64
C THR A 112 1.36 -16.16 7.35
N ILE A 113 0.80 -15.39 8.29
CA ILE A 113 1.52 -14.37 9.07
C ILE A 113 1.01 -14.46 10.53
N PRO A 114 1.31 -15.55 11.25
CA PRO A 114 0.60 -15.94 12.47
C PRO A 114 0.76 -14.95 13.65
N SER A 115 1.78 -14.09 13.61
CA SER A 115 2.00 -13.06 14.63
C SER A 115 1.25 -11.75 14.35
N LEU A 116 0.71 -11.57 13.14
CA LEU A 116 0.11 -10.32 12.72
C LEU A 116 -1.18 -10.04 13.49
N LYS A 117 -1.29 -8.83 14.03
CA LYS A 117 -2.45 -8.35 14.80
C LYS A 117 -3.11 -7.16 14.12
N GLU A 118 -2.32 -6.29 13.48
CA GLU A 118 -2.81 -5.08 12.84
C GLU A 118 -2.28 -4.96 11.41
N LEU A 119 -3.18 -4.63 10.50
CA LEU A 119 -2.88 -4.41 9.09
C LEU A 119 -3.51 -3.12 8.61
N ASP A 120 -2.69 -2.25 8.03
CA ASP A 120 -3.14 -1.09 7.26
C ASP A 120 -2.79 -1.30 5.79
N ILE A 121 -3.80 -1.29 4.91
CA ILE A 121 -3.63 -1.30 3.45
C ILE A 121 -4.51 -0.20 2.81
N SER A 122 -4.75 0.89 3.55
CA SER A 122 -5.49 2.06 3.07
C SER A 122 -4.79 2.76 1.90
N TYR A 123 -5.51 3.61 1.17
CA TYR A 123 -4.95 4.38 0.04
C TYR A 123 -4.24 3.47 -0.98
N ASN A 124 -4.98 2.48 -1.45
CA ASN A 124 -4.56 1.55 -2.50
C ASN A 124 -5.75 1.42 -3.49
N ALA A 125 -5.71 0.45 -4.39
CA ALA A 125 -6.78 0.15 -5.35
C ALA A 125 -7.31 -1.29 -5.17
N VAL A 126 -7.37 -1.78 -3.93
CA VAL A 126 -7.83 -3.15 -3.64
C VAL A 126 -9.33 -3.26 -3.92
N ASN A 127 -9.73 -4.24 -4.73
CA ASN A 127 -11.14 -4.48 -5.08
C ASN A 127 -11.79 -5.57 -4.22
N ARG A 128 -11.02 -6.58 -3.80
CA ARG A 128 -11.53 -7.69 -3.00
C ARG A 128 -10.52 -8.08 -1.92
N ILE A 129 -11.01 -8.34 -0.72
CA ILE A 129 -10.16 -8.81 0.37
C ILE A 129 -10.75 -10.05 1.06
N ASN A 130 -9.89 -11.03 1.35
CA ASN A 130 -10.22 -12.20 2.15
C ASN A 130 -9.09 -12.47 3.16
N ILE A 131 -9.38 -12.30 4.45
CA ILE A 131 -8.42 -12.50 5.53
C ILE A 131 -8.95 -13.59 6.46
N CYS A 132 -8.19 -14.67 6.59
CA CYS A 132 -8.44 -15.78 7.51
C CYS A 132 -7.49 -15.78 8.72
N GLU A 133 -6.42 -14.98 8.67
CA GLU A 133 -5.53 -14.73 9.82
C GLU A 133 -6.30 -13.93 10.88
N PRO A 134 -6.23 -14.27 12.19
CA PRO A 134 -7.08 -13.67 13.21
C PRO A 134 -6.60 -12.26 13.63
N LEU A 135 -6.67 -11.29 12.71
CA LEU A 135 -6.28 -9.90 12.99
C LEU A 135 -7.24 -9.24 13.98
N PHE A 136 -6.71 -8.31 14.76
CA PHE A 136 -7.45 -7.49 15.74
C PHE A 136 -7.93 -6.16 15.13
N ARG A 137 -7.09 -5.53 14.29
CA ARG A 137 -7.36 -4.22 13.67
C ARG A 137 -7.04 -4.27 12.17
N ILE A 138 -7.98 -3.82 11.34
CA ILE A 138 -7.82 -3.75 9.90
C ILE A 138 -8.23 -2.37 9.40
N ILE A 139 -7.36 -1.72 8.64
CA ILE A 139 -7.62 -0.43 7.98
C ILE A 139 -7.55 -0.64 6.47
N LEU A 140 -8.66 -0.35 5.80
CA LEU A 140 -8.93 -0.56 4.38
C LEU A 140 -9.49 0.70 3.72
N SER A 141 -9.43 1.85 4.39
CA SER A 141 -10.02 3.07 3.88
C SER A 141 -9.38 3.52 2.58
N TYR A 142 -10.12 4.27 1.76
CA TYR A 142 -9.63 4.77 0.46
C TYR A 142 -9.11 3.64 -0.43
N ASN A 143 -9.99 2.68 -0.73
CA ASN A 143 -9.78 1.60 -1.68
C ASN A 143 -11.01 1.50 -2.60
N ASP A 144 -11.03 0.50 -3.47
CA ASP A 144 -12.10 0.23 -4.43
C ASP A 144 -12.89 -1.05 -4.04
N LEU A 145 -13.06 -1.31 -2.74
CA LEU A 145 -13.61 -2.58 -2.28
C LEU A 145 -15.03 -2.81 -2.81
N THR A 146 -15.24 -3.99 -3.37
CA THR A 146 -16.55 -4.54 -3.76
C THR A 146 -16.91 -5.76 -2.93
N TYR A 147 -15.91 -6.36 -2.27
CA TYR A 147 -16.02 -7.56 -1.46
C TYR A 147 -15.01 -7.53 -0.32
N ALA A 148 -15.49 -7.75 0.91
CA ALA A 148 -14.65 -7.96 2.08
C ALA A 148 -15.17 -9.16 2.87
N ASN A 149 -14.27 -10.08 3.21
CA ASN A 149 -14.54 -11.24 4.05
C ASN A 149 -13.42 -11.41 5.08
N PHE A 150 -13.81 -11.54 6.34
CA PHE A 150 -12.93 -11.74 7.48
C PHE A 150 -13.35 -13.05 8.16
N ASN A 151 -12.71 -14.15 7.78
CA ASN A 151 -13.09 -15.49 8.24
C ASN A 151 -12.42 -15.83 9.59
N HIS A 152 -12.62 -14.96 10.57
CA HIS A 152 -12.18 -15.09 11.95
C HIS A 152 -13.04 -14.18 12.85
N LYS A 153 -12.98 -14.38 14.17
CA LYS A 153 -13.80 -13.62 15.15
C LYS A 153 -12.99 -12.63 16.00
N ASN A 154 -11.69 -12.49 15.73
CA ASN A 154 -10.80 -11.64 16.54
C ASN A 154 -10.85 -10.14 16.18
N LEU A 155 -11.56 -9.76 15.12
CA LEU A 155 -11.58 -8.39 14.60
C LEU A 155 -12.39 -7.48 15.53
N GLN A 156 -11.74 -6.45 16.10
CA GLN A 156 -12.38 -5.47 16.98
C GLN A 156 -12.52 -4.10 16.33
N TYR A 157 -11.57 -3.72 15.47
CA TYR A 157 -11.60 -2.46 14.75
C TYR A 157 -11.49 -2.69 13.25
N LEU A 158 -12.43 -2.12 12.49
CA LEU A 158 -12.44 -2.14 11.05
C LEU A 158 -12.69 -0.74 10.50
N ASP A 159 -11.78 -0.24 9.67
CA ASP A 159 -12.02 0.96 8.87
C ASP A 159 -12.15 0.57 7.40
N ILE A 160 -13.34 0.72 6.83
CA ILE A 160 -13.65 0.49 5.42
C ILE A 160 -14.17 1.78 4.76
N SER A 161 -13.97 2.93 5.39
CA SER A 161 -14.43 4.22 4.85
C SER A 161 -13.87 4.49 3.45
N TYR A 162 -14.58 5.30 2.67
CA TYR A 162 -14.19 5.70 1.33
C TYR A 162 -13.94 4.50 0.41
N ASN A 163 -14.82 3.50 0.51
CA ASN A 163 -14.98 2.40 -0.44
C ASN A 163 -16.37 2.50 -1.08
N PRO A 164 -16.60 3.44 -2.03
CA PRO A 164 -17.94 3.76 -2.52
C PRO A 164 -18.62 2.59 -3.23
N SER A 165 -17.84 1.67 -3.78
CA SER A 165 -18.32 0.46 -4.47
C SER A 165 -18.72 -0.68 -3.52
N LEU A 166 -18.47 -0.55 -2.21
CA LEU A 166 -18.79 -1.59 -1.24
C LEU A 166 -20.27 -1.50 -0.89
N SER A 167 -21.00 -2.58 -1.16
CA SER A 167 -22.45 -2.63 -0.94
C SER A 167 -22.82 -2.69 0.54
N GLU A 168 -24.06 -2.33 0.87
CA GLU A 168 -24.60 -2.50 2.23
C GLU A 168 -24.56 -3.97 2.68
N ARG A 169 -24.63 -4.92 1.73
CA ARG A 169 -24.59 -6.34 2.04
C ARG A 169 -23.14 -6.82 2.04
N VAL A 170 -22.67 -7.38 3.15
CA VAL A 170 -21.25 -7.73 3.37
C VAL A 170 -21.06 -9.18 3.80
N ASN A 171 -19.85 -9.74 3.62
CA ASN A 171 -19.56 -11.16 3.89
C ASN A 171 -18.96 -11.42 5.27
N PHE A 172 -18.96 -10.41 6.14
CA PHE A 172 -18.61 -10.52 7.55
C PHE A 172 -19.82 -10.13 8.41
N GLU A 173 -19.82 -10.52 9.69
CA GLU A 173 -20.86 -10.12 10.65
C GLU A 173 -20.49 -8.75 11.26
N PRO A 174 -21.16 -7.64 10.88
CA PRO A 174 -20.80 -6.33 11.39
C PRO A 174 -21.04 -6.21 12.91
N LEU A 175 -21.97 -6.98 13.47
CA LEU A 175 -22.30 -6.94 14.90
C LEU A 175 -21.24 -7.57 15.81
N TRP A 176 -20.26 -8.29 15.25
CA TRP A 176 -19.16 -8.88 16.02
C TRP A 176 -17.95 -7.95 16.14
N ILE A 177 -17.95 -6.82 15.44
CA ILE A 177 -16.84 -5.86 15.41
C ILE A 177 -17.24 -4.66 16.27
N ASP A 178 -16.42 -4.34 17.28
CA ASP A 178 -16.70 -3.27 18.24
C ASP A 178 -16.79 -1.89 17.55
N THR A 179 -15.82 -1.58 16.69
CA THR A 179 -15.78 -0.30 15.96
C THR A 179 -15.68 -0.54 14.45
N ILE A 180 -16.65 0.00 13.70
CA ILE A 180 -16.63 0.05 12.23
C ILE A 180 -16.71 1.50 11.75
N VAL A 181 -15.65 1.98 11.09
CA VAL A 181 -15.63 3.26 10.36
C VAL A 181 -15.99 3.00 8.90
N ARG A 182 -17.01 3.70 8.38
CA ARG A 182 -17.63 3.39 7.08
C ARG A 182 -18.17 4.61 6.34
N ASP A 183 -17.60 5.78 6.58
CA ASP A 183 -17.98 6.99 5.85
C ASP A 183 -17.81 6.77 4.35
N GLY A 184 -18.74 7.26 3.52
CA GLY A 184 -18.68 7.04 2.07
C GLY A 184 -18.91 5.59 1.61
N VAL A 185 -19.43 4.71 2.46
CA VAL A 185 -19.82 3.33 2.11
C VAL A 185 -21.34 3.19 2.06
N ALA A 186 -21.85 2.46 1.07
CA ALA A 186 -23.25 2.06 0.95
C ALA A 186 -24.26 3.20 1.09
N ASP A 187 -23.93 4.40 0.62
CA ASP A 187 -24.75 5.63 0.76
C ASP A 187 -25.19 5.90 2.22
N GLY A 188 -24.33 5.52 3.19
CA GLY A 188 -24.60 5.68 4.61
C GLY A 188 -25.54 4.63 5.22
N LYS A 189 -26.10 3.72 4.42
CA LYS A 189 -26.97 2.65 4.90
C LYS A 189 -26.24 1.70 5.84
N ARG A 190 -27.00 1.04 6.73
CA ARG A 190 -26.47 0.05 7.65
C ARG A 190 -25.93 -1.16 6.89
N LEU A 191 -24.78 -1.67 7.33
CA LEU A 191 -24.23 -2.92 6.81
C LEU A 191 -25.07 -4.11 7.28
N LEU A 192 -25.37 -5.00 6.34
CA LEU A 192 -26.16 -6.21 6.50
C LEU A 192 -25.27 -7.41 6.16
N GLY A 193 -24.91 -8.19 7.16
CA GLY A 193 -24.08 -9.36 6.96
C GLY A 193 -24.16 -10.32 8.14
N PRO A 194 -23.56 -11.51 8.01
CA PRO A 194 -22.94 -12.00 6.78
C PRO A 194 -24.03 -12.43 5.78
N ILE A 195 -23.92 -12.00 4.52
CA ILE A 195 -24.66 -12.68 3.44
C ILE A 195 -24.04 -14.07 3.39
N SER A 196 -24.77 -15.08 3.83
CA SER A 196 -24.31 -16.48 3.87
C SER A 196 -23.54 -16.85 2.59
N VAL A 197 -22.22 -16.98 2.70
CA VAL A 197 -21.39 -17.48 1.61
C VAL A 197 -21.53 -18.99 1.65
N SER A 198 -22.04 -19.60 0.58
CA SER A 198 -21.81 -21.03 0.33
C SER A 198 -20.33 -21.28 0.52
N TYR A 199 -19.98 -22.14 1.48
CA TYR A 199 -18.60 -22.49 1.79
C TYR A 199 -17.91 -23.06 0.54
N ASP A 200 -17.30 -22.22 -0.27
CA ASP A 200 -16.36 -22.68 -1.29
C ASP A 200 -15.02 -22.89 -0.60
N TYR A 201 -14.95 -24.00 0.14
CA TYR A 201 -13.69 -24.64 0.54
C TYR A 201 -13.01 -25.20 -0.73
N SER A 202 -12.60 -24.35 -1.65
CA SER A 202 -11.74 -24.76 -2.76
C SER A 202 -10.28 -24.44 -2.41
N HIS A 203 -9.66 -25.42 -1.74
CA HIS A 203 -8.25 -25.84 -1.79
C HIS A 203 -7.17 -24.75 -2.00
#